data_AF-A0A455U950-F1
#
_entry.id   AF-A0A455U950-F1
#
_cell.length_a   1.000
_cell.length_b   1.000
_cell.length_c   1.000
_cell.angle_alpha   90.00
_cell.angle_beta   90.00
_cell.angle_gamma   90.00
#
_symmetry.space_group_name_H-M   'P 1'
#
loop_
_entity.id
_entity.type
_entity.pdbx_description
1 polymer ?
#
loop_
_entity_poly.entity_id
_entity_poly.type
_entity_poly.pdbx_seq_one_letter_code
_entity_poly.pdbx_strand_id
1 'polypeptide(L)'
;MEGYDLIGDVHGCGATLAALLEKLGYHQRSGVYRHPRRKVIFLGDLIDRGPRIRLAVNIAKRMVEQGEAYIVMGNHEYNALAYTHPGPPGSHKRWLREHTPRHNRIIQDTLEQYRDYTNEWEDTLAWFKTIPLCLEIDGIRVVHACWDQALIDEFKQRRPDQCMDTSFLVESTKPGTQAYKILDRLTRGPHVSLPEGIAIHSGDGFTRKAFAPISGPKIHSSG
;
A
#
# COMPACT_ATOMS: atom_id res chain seq x y z
N MET A 1 -16.46 -21.58 -0.86
CA MET A 1 -15.33 -20.74 -1.31
C MET A 1 -14.24 -21.68 -1.76
N GLU A 2 -13.76 -21.55 -2.99
CA GLU A 2 -12.87 -22.49 -3.69
C GLU A 2 -11.44 -21.94 -3.87
N GLY A 3 -11.21 -20.65 -3.62
CA GLY A 3 -9.88 -20.05 -3.70
C GLY A 3 -9.88 -18.52 -3.72
N TYR A 4 -8.69 -17.96 -3.88
CA TYR A 4 -8.42 -16.52 -3.87
C TYR A 4 -7.76 -16.06 -5.16
N ASP A 5 -8.14 -14.88 -5.64
CA ASP A 5 -7.44 -14.14 -6.69
C ASP A 5 -6.59 -13.04 -6.06
N LEU A 6 -5.27 -13.14 -6.17
CA LEU A 6 -4.34 -12.14 -5.64
C LEU A 6 -4.15 -11.03 -6.68
N ILE A 7 -4.47 -9.80 -6.31
CA ILE A 7 -4.31 -8.62 -7.17
C ILE A 7 -3.25 -7.71 -6.56
N GLY A 8 -2.14 -7.54 -7.30
CA GLY A 8 -1.02 -6.66 -6.94
C GLY A 8 -1.33 -5.18 -7.10
N ASP A 9 -0.28 -4.37 -7.14
CA ASP A 9 -0.35 -2.90 -7.19
C ASP A 9 -1.33 -2.40 -8.25
N VAL A 10 -2.33 -1.65 -7.80
CA VAL A 10 -3.36 -1.09 -8.68
C VAL A 10 -2.97 0.31 -9.14
N HIS A 11 -2.32 1.11 -8.28
CA HIS A 11 -1.85 2.46 -8.57
C HIS A 11 -2.84 3.29 -9.38
N GLY A 12 -4.05 3.43 -8.86
CA GLY A 12 -5.12 4.21 -9.47
C GLY A 12 -5.61 3.75 -10.84
N CYS A 13 -5.28 2.54 -11.28
CA CYS A 13 -5.78 1.96 -12.51
C CYS A 13 -7.20 1.39 -12.33
N GLY A 14 -8.13 2.17 -11.78
CA GLY A 14 -9.47 1.70 -11.39
C GLY A 14 -10.29 1.12 -12.56
N ALA A 15 -10.14 1.67 -13.77
CA ALA A 15 -10.80 1.12 -14.96
C ALA A 15 -10.22 -0.25 -15.36
N THR A 16 -8.90 -0.40 -15.30
CA THR A 16 -8.21 -1.68 -15.54
C THR A 16 -8.57 -2.70 -14.47
N LEU A 17 -8.67 -2.30 -13.20
CA LEU A 17 -9.12 -3.16 -12.12
C LEU A 17 -10.55 -3.66 -12.36
N ALA A 18 -11.48 -2.77 -12.71
CA ALA A 18 -12.86 -3.15 -13.03
C ALA A 18 -12.91 -4.16 -14.19
N ALA A 19 -12.15 -3.92 -15.26
CA ALA A 19 -12.08 -4.83 -16.41
C ALA A 19 -11.45 -6.19 -16.04
N LEU A 20 -10.43 -6.19 -15.19
CA LEU A 20 -9.80 -7.42 -14.67
C LEU A 20 -10.79 -8.24 -13.85
N LEU A 21 -11.54 -7.61 -12.95
CA LEU A 21 -12.55 -8.27 -12.12
C LEU A 21 -13.62 -8.95 -12.99
N GLU A 22 -14.17 -8.23 -13.98
CA GLU A 22 -15.14 -8.81 -14.93
C GLU A 22 -14.54 -10.00 -15.70
N LYS A 23 -13.28 -9.89 -16.15
CA LYS A 23 -12.58 -10.99 -16.83
C LYS A 23 -12.37 -12.22 -15.94
N LEU A 24 -12.19 -12.01 -14.63
CA LEU A 24 -12.11 -13.06 -13.62
C LEU A 24 -13.50 -13.58 -13.20
N GLY A 25 -14.59 -13.11 -13.81
CA GLY A 25 -15.95 -13.55 -13.52
C GLY A 25 -16.52 -12.95 -12.23
N TYR A 26 -15.92 -11.88 -11.71
CA TYR A 26 -16.55 -11.05 -10.69
C TYR A 26 -17.51 -10.09 -11.38
N HIS A 27 -18.75 -10.06 -10.93
CA HIS A 27 -19.77 -9.18 -11.51
C HIS A 27 -20.29 -8.22 -10.45
N GLN A 28 -20.62 -7.00 -10.87
CA GLN A 28 -21.25 -6.04 -9.96
C GLN A 28 -22.66 -6.50 -9.56
N ARG A 29 -22.88 -6.58 -8.25
CA ARG A 29 -24.20 -6.73 -7.62
C ARG A 29 -24.33 -5.72 -6.50
N SER A 30 -25.33 -4.84 -6.59
CA SER A 30 -25.55 -3.74 -5.64
C SER A 30 -24.30 -2.86 -5.45
N GLY A 31 -23.59 -2.58 -6.55
CA GLY A 31 -22.38 -1.76 -6.59
C GLY A 31 -21.13 -2.41 -5.97
N VAL A 32 -21.12 -3.73 -5.81
CA VAL A 32 -19.98 -4.49 -5.26
C VAL A 32 -19.65 -5.62 -6.23
N TYR A 33 -18.38 -5.79 -6.57
CA TYR A 33 -17.94 -6.95 -7.36
C TYR A 33 -18.00 -8.22 -6.51
N ARG A 34 -18.66 -9.27 -7.00
CA ARG A 34 -18.82 -10.55 -6.32
C ARG A 34 -18.54 -11.70 -7.25
N HIS A 35 -17.92 -12.77 -6.74
CA HIS A 35 -17.76 -14.03 -7.45
C HIS A 35 -18.41 -15.15 -6.62
N PRO A 36 -19.18 -16.08 -7.23
CA PRO A 36 -19.95 -17.07 -6.48
C PRO A 36 -19.10 -18.03 -5.64
N ARG A 37 -17.80 -18.16 -5.98
CA ARG A 37 -16.92 -19.19 -5.41
C ARG A 37 -15.56 -18.69 -4.94
N ARG A 38 -15.18 -17.43 -5.19
CA ARG A 38 -13.81 -16.92 -4.97
C ARG A 38 -13.85 -15.51 -4.39
N LYS A 39 -12.79 -15.11 -3.71
CA LYS A 39 -12.62 -13.74 -3.18
C LYS A 39 -11.29 -13.16 -3.64
N VAL A 40 -11.23 -11.83 -3.72
CA VAL A 40 -9.97 -11.14 -4.04
C VAL A 40 -9.15 -10.95 -2.77
N ILE A 41 -7.83 -11.03 -2.89
CA ILE A 41 -6.90 -10.47 -1.90
C ILE A 41 -6.09 -9.38 -2.59
N PHE A 42 -6.36 -8.12 -2.23
CA PHE A 42 -5.59 -6.98 -2.69
C PHE A 42 -4.27 -6.89 -1.93
N LEU A 43 -3.16 -6.72 -2.65
CA LEU A 43 -1.83 -6.64 -2.06
C LEU A 43 -1.42 -5.22 -1.65
N GLY A 44 -2.34 -4.25 -1.66
CA GLY A 44 -2.08 -2.85 -1.33
C GLY A 44 -1.77 -1.99 -2.57
N ASP A 45 -1.24 -0.79 -2.34
CA ASP A 45 -0.85 0.17 -3.38
C ASP A 45 -1.99 0.46 -4.37
N LEU A 46 -3.14 0.85 -3.82
CA LEU A 46 -4.34 1.26 -4.55
C LEU A 46 -4.21 2.66 -5.14
N ILE A 47 -3.48 3.54 -4.46
CA ILE A 47 -3.38 4.96 -4.80
C ILE A 47 -2.08 5.32 -5.53
N ASP A 48 -2.01 6.60 -5.90
CA ASP A 48 -0.91 7.27 -6.63
C ASP A 48 -0.72 6.78 -8.09
N ARG A 49 -0.11 7.64 -8.92
CA ARG A 49 0.29 7.41 -10.34
C ARG A 49 -0.82 7.23 -11.38
N GLY A 50 -2.01 6.78 -10.99
CA GLY A 50 -3.07 6.38 -11.91
C GLY A 50 -4.14 7.43 -12.19
N PRO A 51 -4.85 7.32 -13.33
CA PRO A 51 -5.87 8.30 -13.74
C PRO A 51 -7.24 8.14 -13.04
N ARG A 52 -7.46 7.05 -12.30
CA ARG A 52 -8.76 6.66 -11.70
C ARG A 52 -8.56 6.12 -10.27
N ILE A 53 -7.89 6.90 -9.42
CA ILE A 53 -7.53 6.56 -8.03
C ILE A 53 -8.76 6.38 -7.17
N ARG A 54 -9.67 7.35 -7.18
CA ARG A 54 -10.93 7.26 -6.43
C ARG A 54 -11.75 6.01 -6.79
N LEU A 55 -11.79 5.63 -8.06
CA LEU A 55 -12.47 4.42 -8.50
C LEU A 55 -11.78 3.15 -7.96
N ALA A 56 -10.46 3.08 -8.03
CA ALA A 56 -9.70 1.94 -7.50
C ALA A 56 -9.94 1.74 -6.00
N VAL A 57 -9.83 2.83 -5.22
CA VAL A 57 -10.10 2.82 -3.76
C VAL A 57 -11.53 2.39 -3.48
N ASN A 58 -12.52 2.98 -4.17
CA ASN A 58 -13.93 2.66 -3.94
C ASN A 58 -14.27 1.19 -4.28
N ILE A 59 -13.68 0.62 -5.33
CA ILE A 59 -13.86 -0.80 -5.66
C ILE A 59 -13.33 -1.68 -4.52
N ALA A 60 -12.07 -1.50 -4.13
CA ALA A 60 -11.43 -2.32 -3.10
C ALA A 60 -12.12 -2.16 -1.74
N LYS A 61 -12.37 -0.92 -1.31
CA LYS A 61 -13.06 -0.60 -0.05
C LYS A 61 -14.41 -1.27 0.05
N ARG A 62 -15.27 -1.13 -0.97
CA ARG A 62 -16.61 -1.74 -0.97
C ARG A 62 -16.57 -3.27 -0.99
N MET A 63 -15.63 -3.87 -1.70
CA MET A 63 -15.48 -5.33 -1.68
C MET A 63 -15.06 -5.82 -0.29
N VAL A 64 -14.11 -5.14 0.35
CA VAL A 64 -13.63 -5.49 1.70
C VAL A 64 -14.72 -5.31 2.75
N GLU A 65 -15.38 -4.15 2.79
CA GLU A 65 -16.45 -3.85 3.75
C GLU A 65 -17.66 -4.80 3.64
N GLN A 66 -17.87 -5.38 2.46
CA GLN A 66 -18.95 -6.34 2.21
C GLN A 66 -18.51 -7.80 2.34
N GLY A 67 -17.26 -8.05 2.75
CA GLY A 67 -16.71 -9.38 2.95
C GLY A 67 -16.42 -10.16 1.67
N GLU A 68 -16.33 -9.49 0.52
CA GLU A 68 -16.07 -10.07 -0.81
C GLU A 68 -14.58 -10.03 -1.21
N ALA A 69 -13.77 -9.31 -0.43
CA ALA A 69 -12.33 -9.27 -0.59
C ALA A 69 -11.61 -9.10 0.75
N TYR A 70 -10.30 -9.36 0.73
CA TYR A 70 -9.35 -8.98 1.77
C TYR A 70 -8.31 -8.01 1.19
N ILE A 71 -7.58 -7.31 2.07
CA ILE A 71 -6.53 -6.39 1.66
C ILE A 71 -5.41 -6.34 2.70
N VAL A 72 -4.16 -6.19 2.23
CA VAL A 72 -3.02 -5.79 3.06
C VAL A 72 -2.54 -4.37 2.69
N MET A 73 -1.93 -3.71 3.66
CA MET A 73 -1.45 -2.33 3.55
C MET A 73 -0.22 -2.26 2.62
N GLY A 74 -0.31 -1.42 1.59
CA GLY A 74 0.82 -1.06 0.74
C GLY A 74 1.62 0.11 1.30
N ASN A 75 2.79 0.37 0.72
CA ASN A 75 3.59 1.52 1.14
C ASN A 75 2.96 2.85 0.72
N HIS A 76 2.13 2.88 -0.32
CA HIS A 76 1.48 4.10 -0.78
C HIS A 76 0.37 4.56 0.17
N GLU A 77 -0.50 3.67 0.64
CA GLU A 77 -1.50 4.00 1.67
C GLU A 77 -0.82 4.48 2.96
N TYR A 78 0.25 3.82 3.39
CA TYR A 78 1.08 4.27 4.50
C TYR A 78 1.66 5.68 4.27
N ASN A 79 2.23 5.93 3.09
CA ASN A 79 2.83 7.22 2.78
C ASN A 79 1.78 8.33 2.83
N ALA A 80 0.56 8.09 2.34
CA ALA A 80 -0.54 9.04 2.44
C ALA A 80 -0.91 9.33 3.89
N LEU A 81 -1.08 8.30 4.73
CA LEU A 81 -1.32 8.46 6.16
C LEU A 81 -0.25 9.34 6.82
N ALA A 82 1.03 9.08 6.56
CA ALA A 82 2.13 9.86 7.14
C ALA A 82 2.21 11.28 6.54
N TYR A 83 1.86 11.46 5.26
CA TYR A 83 1.87 12.76 4.57
C TYR A 83 0.81 13.71 5.14
N THR A 84 -0.34 13.18 5.55
CA THR A 84 -1.47 13.96 6.08
C THR A 84 -1.50 14.03 7.61
N HIS A 85 -0.55 13.39 8.30
CA HIS A 85 -0.51 13.40 9.77
C HIS A 85 0.49 14.43 10.30
N PRO A 86 0.08 15.34 11.21
CA PRO A 86 0.98 16.31 11.82
C PRO A 86 2.17 15.67 12.52
N GLY A 87 3.31 16.36 12.52
CA GLY A 87 4.46 15.96 13.32
C GLY A 87 4.12 15.93 14.82
N PRO A 88 4.77 15.05 15.62
CA PRO A 88 4.52 15.00 17.05
C PRO A 88 4.90 16.33 17.72
N PRO A 89 4.16 16.77 18.76
CA PRO A 89 4.48 17.99 19.50
C PRO A 89 5.93 18.00 19.99
N GLY A 90 6.60 19.15 19.86
CA GLY A 90 8.00 19.32 20.26
C GLY A 90 9.04 18.75 19.28
N SER A 91 8.61 18.15 18.15
CA SER A 91 9.54 17.82 17.05
C SER A 91 9.75 19.01 16.12
N HIS A 92 10.89 19.04 15.42
CA HIS A 92 11.15 20.02 14.35
C HIS A 92 10.38 19.72 13.04
N LYS A 93 9.60 18.64 13.01
CA LYS A 93 8.85 18.21 11.83
C LYS A 93 7.44 18.79 11.86
N ARG A 94 6.99 19.35 10.75
CA ARG A 94 5.60 19.81 10.60
C ARG A 94 4.66 18.65 10.30
N TRP A 95 5.16 17.64 9.58
CA TRP A 95 4.41 16.46 9.17
C TRP A 95 5.21 15.19 9.48
N LEU A 96 4.54 14.06 9.73
CA LEU A 96 5.25 12.78 9.89
C LEU A 96 6.09 12.44 8.65
N ARG A 97 5.54 12.75 7.47
CA ARG A 97 6.26 12.73 6.20
C ARG A 97 6.29 14.14 5.61
N GLU A 98 7.47 14.75 5.64
CA GLU A 98 7.69 16.11 5.13
C GLU A 98 7.36 16.25 3.64
N HIS A 99 6.79 17.40 3.26
CA HIS A 99 6.29 17.70 1.91
C HIS A 99 7.42 18.13 0.97
N THR A 100 8.42 17.26 0.83
CA THR A 100 9.53 17.44 -0.12
C THR A 100 9.03 17.34 -1.56
N PRO A 101 9.73 17.94 -2.56
CA PRO A 101 9.33 17.82 -3.97
C PRO A 101 9.10 16.37 -4.43
N ARG A 102 9.93 15.44 -3.94
CA ARG A 102 9.79 14.01 -4.21
C ARG A 102 8.49 13.44 -3.64
N HIS A 103 8.17 13.72 -2.39
CA HIS A 103 6.95 13.19 -1.76
C HIS A 103 5.69 13.79 -2.39
N ASN A 104 5.74 15.09 -2.70
CA ASN A 104 4.63 15.79 -3.35
C ASN A 104 4.34 15.16 -4.72
N ARG A 105 5.38 14.91 -5.53
CA ARG A 105 5.22 14.27 -6.85
C ARG A 105 4.58 12.88 -6.77
N ILE A 106 4.85 12.12 -5.71
CA ILE A 106 4.28 10.76 -5.55
C ILE A 106 2.78 10.84 -5.26
N ILE A 107 2.36 11.69 -4.33
CA ILE A 107 0.95 11.76 -3.88
C ILE A 107 0.09 12.74 -4.71
N GLN A 108 0.72 13.50 -5.61
CA GLN A 108 0.09 14.60 -6.34
C GLN A 108 -1.23 14.18 -7.01
N ASP A 109 -1.23 13.11 -7.80
CA ASP A 109 -2.41 12.65 -8.53
C ASP A 109 -3.55 12.24 -7.59
N THR A 110 -3.22 11.66 -6.43
CA THR A 110 -4.19 11.32 -5.40
C THR A 110 -4.83 12.60 -4.85
N LEU A 111 -4.01 13.56 -4.39
CA LEU A 111 -4.53 14.80 -3.82
C LEU A 111 -5.32 15.63 -4.85
N GLU A 112 -4.93 15.59 -6.13
CA GLU A 112 -5.67 16.26 -7.20
C GLU A 112 -7.04 15.64 -7.42
N GLN A 113 -7.15 14.31 -7.47
CA GLN A 113 -8.44 13.64 -7.64
C GLN A 113 -9.38 13.79 -6.44
N TYR A 114 -8.83 13.99 -5.23
CA TYR A 114 -9.58 14.20 -3.99
C TYR A 114 -9.78 15.68 -3.62
N ARG A 115 -9.25 16.64 -4.39
CA ARG A 115 -9.24 18.08 -4.06
C ARG A 115 -10.62 18.62 -3.65
N ASP A 116 -11.65 18.23 -4.42
CA ASP A 116 -13.03 18.68 -4.21
C ASP A 116 -13.88 17.66 -3.41
N TYR A 117 -13.24 16.64 -2.84
CA TYR A 117 -13.89 15.51 -2.15
C TYR A 117 -13.24 15.28 -0.78
N THR A 118 -13.12 16.35 0.02
CA THR A 118 -12.43 16.33 1.32
C THR A 118 -12.99 15.28 2.29
N ASN A 119 -14.32 15.17 2.38
CA ASN A 119 -14.95 14.18 3.26
C ASN A 119 -14.65 12.75 2.79
N GLU A 120 -14.70 12.50 1.47
CA GLU A 120 -14.33 11.18 0.91
C GLU A 120 -12.86 10.86 1.18
N TRP A 121 -11.99 11.87 1.17
CA TRP A 121 -10.58 11.71 1.48
C TRP A 121 -10.35 11.36 2.95
N GLU A 122 -11.02 12.06 3.87
CA GLU A 122 -10.99 11.75 5.30
C GLU A 122 -11.50 10.33 5.59
N ASP A 123 -12.61 9.93 4.95
CA ASP A 123 -13.15 8.56 5.04
C ASP A 123 -12.22 7.51 4.43
N THR A 124 -11.46 7.88 3.40
CA THR A 124 -10.46 7.02 2.77
C THR A 124 -9.26 6.83 3.70
N LEU A 125 -8.75 7.91 4.31
CA LEU A 125 -7.67 7.85 5.29
C LEU A 125 -8.08 7.08 6.55
N ALA A 126 -9.33 7.23 7.01
CA ALA A 126 -9.87 6.46 8.11
C ALA A 126 -9.90 4.97 7.77
N TRP A 127 -10.36 4.62 6.56
CA TRP A 127 -10.35 3.24 6.08
C TRP A 127 -8.92 2.66 5.94
N PHE A 128 -7.94 3.44 5.48
CA PHE A 128 -6.55 2.97 5.44
C PHE A 128 -6.04 2.53 6.81
N LYS A 129 -6.43 3.21 7.90
CA LYS A 129 -6.03 2.80 9.26
C LYS A 129 -6.59 1.43 9.68
N THR A 130 -7.64 0.94 9.01
CA THR A 130 -8.23 -0.38 9.27
C THR A 130 -7.64 -1.48 8.38
N ILE A 131 -6.72 -1.14 7.47
CA ILE A 131 -6.06 -2.15 6.62
C ILE A 131 -4.93 -2.81 7.40
N PRO A 132 -4.90 -4.15 7.50
CA PRO A 132 -3.85 -4.85 8.22
C PRO A 132 -2.52 -4.88 7.43
N LEU A 133 -1.39 -4.90 8.13
CA LEU A 133 -0.06 -5.04 7.52
C LEU A 133 0.24 -6.45 7.00
N CYS A 134 -0.43 -7.46 7.55
CA CYS A 134 -0.30 -8.84 7.12
C CYS A 134 -1.61 -9.60 7.34
N LEU A 135 -1.78 -10.71 6.64
CA LEU A 135 -2.91 -11.63 6.79
C LEU A 135 -2.42 -13.07 6.84
N GLU A 136 -3.09 -13.89 7.65
CA GLU A 136 -3.03 -15.35 7.58
C GLU A 136 -4.46 -15.87 7.43
N ILE A 137 -4.80 -16.39 6.26
CA ILE A 137 -6.17 -16.82 5.93
C ILE A 137 -6.08 -18.13 5.15
N ASP A 138 -6.82 -19.16 5.60
CA ASP A 138 -6.89 -20.48 4.96
C ASP A 138 -5.51 -21.10 4.63
N GLY A 139 -4.54 -20.92 5.53
CA GLY A 139 -3.16 -21.42 5.35
C GLY A 139 -2.28 -20.59 4.41
N ILE A 140 -2.80 -19.48 3.86
CA ILE A 140 -2.05 -18.54 3.03
C ILE A 140 -1.58 -17.36 3.87
N ARG A 141 -0.34 -16.96 3.64
CA ARG A 141 0.31 -15.80 4.24
C ARG A 141 0.42 -14.68 3.23
N VAL A 142 -0.08 -13.50 3.59
CA VAL A 142 -0.13 -12.35 2.67
C VAL A 142 0.46 -11.13 3.34
N VAL A 143 1.33 -10.45 2.59
CA VAL A 143 1.97 -9.19 2.92
C VAL A 143 2.27 -8.48 1.60
N HIS A 144 2.33 -7.15 1.59
CA HIS A 144 2.60 -6.38 0.36
C HIS A 144 3.99 -6.71 -0.23
N ALA A 145 5.03 -6.78 0.61
CA ALA A 145 6.41 -6.93 0.15
C ALA A 145 7.08 -8.24 0.60
N CYS A 146 7.49 -8.33 1.86
CA CYS A 146 8.32 -9.44 2.33
C CYS A 146 7.79 -10.01 3.65
N TRP A 147 7.53 -11.31 3.66
CA TRP A 147 7.12 -12.03 4.86
C TRP A 147 8.35 -12.28 5.75
N ASP A 148 8.35 -11.69 6.93
CA ASP A 148 9.38 -11.92 7.95
C ASP A 148 8.69 -12.38 9.23
N GLN A 149 8.83 -13.67 9.55
CA GLN A 149 8.08 -14.29 10.63
C GLN A 149 8.38 -13.65 11.99
N ALA A 150 9.64 -13.36 12.28
CA ALA A 150 10.04 -12.78 13.56
C ALA A 150 9.45 -11.39 13.74
N LEU A 151 9.55 -10.54 12.71
CA LEU A 151 8.97 -9.19 12.75
C LEU A 151 7.43 -9.21 12.82
N ILE A 152 6.79 -10.17 12.16
CA ILE A 152 5.33 -10.33 12.22
C ILE A 152 4.87 -10.81 13.59
N ASP A 153 5.59 -11.75 14.22
CA ASP A 153 5.25 -12.24 15.55
C ASP A 153 5.37 -11.11 16.59
N GLU A 154 6.45 -10.32 16.52
CA GLU A 154 6.61 -9.12 17.35
C GLU A 154 5.52 -8.08 17.09
N PHE A 155 5.16 -7.86 15.82
CA PHE A 155 4.08 -6.95 15.45
C PHE A 155 2.75 -7.42 16.04
N LYS A 156 2.40 -8.71 15.89
CA LYS A 156 1.16 -9.29 16.42
C LYS A 156 1.06 -9.24 17.94
N GLN A 157 2.18 -9.38 18.65
CA GLN A 157 2.22 -9.20 20.11
C GLN A 157 1.81 -7.78 20.53
N ARG A 158 2.25 -6.77 19.76
CA ARG A 158 1.89 -5.37 20.00
C ARG A 158 0.51 -5.02 19.45
N ARG A 159 0.12 -5.64 18.33
CA ARG A 159 -1.04 -5.34 17.49
C ARG A 159 -1.73 -6.62 17.02
N PRO A 160 -2.57 -7.23 17.88
CA PRO A 160 -3.32 -8.44 17.51
C PRO A 160 -4.27 -8.23 16.32
N ASP A 161 -4.80 -7.01 16.17
CA ASP A 161 -5.62 -6.55 15.04
C ASP A 161 -4.83 -6.40 13.73
N GLN A 162 -3.50 -6.49 13.79
CA GLN A 162 -2.57 -6.36 12.67
C GLN A 162 -2.66 -5.02 11.93
N CYS A 163 -3.35 -4.03 12.50
CA CYS A 163 -3.55 -2.70 11.92
C CYS A 163 -2.57 -1.69 12.53
N MET A 164 -2.46 -0.50 11.91
CA MET A 164 -1.63 0.59 12.42
C MET A 164 -2.50 1.65 13.12
N ASP A 165 -2.25 1.88 14.40
CA ASP A 165 -2.73 3.05 15.12
C ASP A 165 -1.79 4.24 14.94
N THR A 166 -2.19 5.37 15.50
CA THR A 166 -1.43 6.61 15.47
C THR A 166 -0.05 6.47 16.12
N SER A 167 0.10 5.74 17.22
CA SER A 167 1.38 5.58 17.93
C SER A 167 2.38 4.80 17.08
N PHE A 168 1.94 3.69 16.50
CA PHE A 168 2.74 2.88 15.58
C PHE A 168 3.10 3.68 14.32
N LEU A 169 2.15 4.43 13.75
CA LEU A 169 2.41 5.32 12.61
C LEU A 169 3.51 6.34 12.92
N VAL A 170 3.45 7.02 14.07
CA VAL A 170 4.48 7.98 14.50
C VAL A 170 5.84 7.29 14.69
N GLU A 171 5.88 6.15 15.40
CA GLU A 171 7.11 5.39 15.64
C GLU A 171 7.74 4.91 14.33
N SER A 172 6.92 4.47 13.38
CA SER A 172 7.36 3.94 12.08
C SER A 172 8.06 4.98 11.20
N THR A 173 7.90 6.27 11.48
CA THR A 173 8.55 7.36 10.72
C THR A 173 9.97 7.68 11.22
N LYS A 174 10.41 7.01 12.29
CA LYS A 174 11.72 7.22 12.92
C LYS A 174 12.66 6.06 12.54
N PRO A 175 13.68 6.29 11.70
CA PRO A 175 14.63 5.24 11.34
C PRO A 175 15.24 4.55 12.57
N GLY A 176 15.37 3.23 12.50
CA GLY A 176 15.96 2.41 13.56
C GLY A 176 14.99 1.90 14.63
N THR A 177 13.78 2.45 14.72
CA THR A 177 12.73 1.91 15.61
C THR A 177 12.23 0.55 15.14
N GLN A 178 11.58 -0.19 16.04
CA GLN A 178 11.01 -1.48 15.69
C GLN A 178 9.83 -1.33 14.72
N ALA A 179 8.95 -0.34 14.93
CA ALA A 179 7.88 -0.05 13.99
C ALA A 179 8.40 0.32 12.59
N TYR A 180 9.52 1.05 12.48
CA TYR A 180 10.15 1.35 11.19
C TYR A 180 10.60 0.06 10.50
N LYS A 181 11.33 -0.82 11.21
CA LYS A 181 11.83 -2.08 10.64
C LYS A 181 10.70 -3.00 10.17
N ILE A 182 9.65 -3.15 10.98
CA ILE A 182 8.46 -3.94 10.64
C ILE A 182 7.84 -3.36 9.37
N LEU A 183 7.47 -2.09 9.38
CA LEU A 183 6.80 -1.47 8.25
C LEU A 183 7.64 -1.52 6.97
N ASP A 184 8.92 -1.16 7.06
CA ASP A 184 9.84 -1.15 5.91
C ASP A 184 9.97 -2.56 5.32
N ARG A 185 10.16 -3.60 6.16
CA ARG A 185 10.23 -4.97 5.68
C ARG A 185 8.93 -5.43 5.02
N LEU A 186 7.79 -5.18 5.67
CA LEU A 186 6.49 -5.68 5.20
C LEU A 186 5.96 -4.90 3.98
N THR A 187 6.29 -3.62 3.82
CA THR A 187 5.74 -2.78 2.75
C THR A 187 6.73 -2.37 1.67
N ARG A 188 8.05 -2.56 1.86
CA ARG A 188 9.07 -2.22 0.84
C ARG A 188 10.03 -3.37 0.56
N GLY A 189 10.09 -4.34 1.47
CA GLY A 189 11.00 -5.46 1.37
C GLY A 189 12.43 -5.09 1.73
N PRO A 190 13.37 -6.05 1.69
CA PRO A 190 14.77 -5.78 1.98
C PRO A 190 15.37 -4.85 0.92
N HIS A 191 16.08 -3.82 1.39
CA HIS A 191 16.99 -3.05 0.55
C HIS A 191 18.28 -3.85 0.34
N VAL A 192 18.43 -4.47 -0.84
CA VAL A 192 19.68 -5.11 -1.23
C VAL A 192 20.59 -4.04 -1.83
N SER A 193 21.71 -3.75 -1.17
CA SER A 193 22.75 -2.89 -1.75
C SER A 193 23.26 -3.51 -3.04
N LEU A 194 23.35 -2.71 -4.10
CA LEU A 194 23.94 -3.16 -5.35
C LEU A 194 25.46 -3.28 -5.17
N PRO A 195 26.11 -4.24 -5.87
CA PRO A 195 27.57 -4.32 -5.90
C PRO A 195 28.20 -2.98 -6.28
N GLU A 196 29.41 -2.74 -5.78
CA GLU A 196 30.14 -1.49 -6.03
C GLU A 196 30.29 -1.24 -7.55
N GLY A 197 29.86 -0.07 -8.02
CA GLY A 197 29.88 0.30 -9.44
C GLY A 197 28.56 0.07 -10.20
N ILE A 198 27.55 -0.58 -9.61
CA ILE A 198 26.24 -0.78 -10.25
C ILE A 198 25.23 0.23 -9.72
N ALA A 199 24.59 0.96 -10.64
CA ALA A 199 23.53 1.89 -10.32
C ALA A 199 22.32 1.65 -11.23
N ILE A 200 21.13 1.71 -10.63
CA ILE A 200 19.87 1.61 -11.37
C ILE A 200 19.34 3.02 -11.61
N HIS A 201 19.08 3.35 -12.88
CA HIS A 201 18.36 4.55 -13.27
C HIS A 201 16.88 4.21 -13.42
N SER A 202 16.03 4.71 -12.51
CA SER A 202 14.58 4.54 -12.65
C SER A 202 14.01 5.59 -13.61
N GLY A 203 12.87 5.26 -14.26
CA GLY A 203 12.20 6.17 -15.22
C GLY A 203 11.68 7.49 -14.62
N ASP A 204 11.79 7.66 -13.30
CA ASP A 204 11.54 8.89 -12.56
C ASP A 204 12.78 9.82 -12.46
N GLY A 205 13.91 9.45 -13.08
CA GLY A 205 15.14 10.24 -13.18
C GLY A 205 16.11 10.09 -12.01
N PHE A 206 15.88 9.14 -11.10
CA PHE A 206 16.74 8.92 -9.93
C PHE A 206 17.70 7.75 -10.11
N THR A 207 18.93 7.94 -9.63
CA THR A 207 19.96 6.90 -9.56
C THR A 207 19.91 6.22 -8.18
N ARG A 208 19.72 4.90 -8.14
CA ARG A 208 19.66 4.11 -6.91
C ARG A 208 20.84 3.15 -6.82
N LYS A 209 21.49 3.09 -5.65
CA LYS A 209 22.55 2.13 -5.29
C LYS A 209 22.05 0.92 -4.48
N ALA A 210 20.74 0.82 -4.31
CA ALA A 210 20.09 -0.30 -3.64
C ALA A 210 18.77 -0.64 -4.37
N PHE A 211 18.43 -1.92 -4.39
CA PHE A 211 17.26 -2.47 -5.07
C PHE A 211 16.38 -3.24 -4.07
N ALA A 212 15.06 -3.08 -4.20
CA ALA A 212 14.08 -3.88 -3.49
C ALA A 212 13.48 -4.87 -4.49
N PRO A 213 13.59 -6.20 -4.28
CA PRO A 213 13.21 -7.21 -5.28
C PRO A 213 11.77 -7.12 -5.81
N ILE A 214 10.88 -6.46 -5.06
CA ILE A 214 9.43 -6.43 -5.32
C ILE A 214 9.01 -5.15 -6.07
N SER A 215 9.88 -4.14 -6.14
CA SER A 215 9.68 -2.92 -6.96
C SER A 215 10.68 -2.91 -8.12
N GLY A 216 10.55 -3.89 -9.01
CA GLY A 216 11.39 -4.03 -10.20
C GLY A 216 11.33 -2.78 -11.11
N PRO A 217 12.46 -2.09 -11.39
CA PRO A 217 12.58 -1.33 -12.61
C PRO A 217 12.67 -2.33 -13.76
N LYS A 218 11.95 -2.04 -14.85
CA LYS A 218 12.19 -2.71 -16.12
C LYS A 218 13.64 -2.45 -16.51
N ILE A 219 14.44 -3.50 -16.46
CA ILE A 219 15.83 -3.48 -16.94
C ILE A 219 15.73 -3.40 -18.46
N HIS A 220 15.94 -2.21 -19.02
CA HIS A 220 16.19 -2.08 -20.46
C HIS A 220 17.67 -2.37 -20.70
N SER A 221 17.97 -3.50 -21.32
CA SER A 221 19.24 -3.72 -21.98
C SER A 221 19.25 -2.86 -23.25
N SER A 222 19.97 -1.75 -23.26
CA SER A 222 20.49 -1.19 -24.50
C SER A 222 21.54 -2.17 -25.03
N GLY A 223 21.36 -2.65 -26.26
CA GLY A 223 22.33 -3.46 -26.98
C GLY A 223 23.60 -2.71 -27.33
#